data_AF-A0A973IS39-F1
#
_entry.id   AF-A0A973IS39-F1
#
_cell.length_a   1.000
_cell.length_b   1.000
_cell.length_c   1.000
_cell.angle_alpha   90.00
_cell.angle_beta   90.00
_cell.angle_gamma   90.00
#
_symmetry.space_group_name_H-M   'P 1'
#
loop_
_entity.id
_entity.type
_entity.pdbx_description
1 polymer ?
#
loop_
_entity_poly.entity_id
_entity_poly.type
_entity_poly.pdbx_seq_one_letter_code
_entity_poly.pdbx_strand_id
1 'polypeptide(L)'
;MDDVKSVPTVILDGRLRWTGQVGMEEILDALVDRDPALLGTQALKGIVKDGNAALLARMMVERGKIFPGFLGLLIDPDWSLRLGAMVTLEEIAASAPHLASNVLDELWARLPEVSDPVRGDVFYLTGVLGSGEWIPRLQGARSVYRAPDLAAAIEDALDALGNLPG
;
A
#
# COMPACT_ATOMS: atom_id res chain seq x y z
N MET A 1 16.58 22.80 37.88
CA MET A 1 17.46 21.64 37.66
C MET A 1 16.91 21.01 36.40
N ASP A 2 17.54 21.34 35.28
CA ASP A 2 17.05 21.06 33.93
C ASP A 2 17.37 19.63 33.54
N ASP A 3 16.38 18.89 33.04
CA ASP A 3 16.55 17.55 32.47
C ASP A 3 16.23 17.64 30.97
N VAL A 4 17.23 18.00 30.18
CA VAL A 4 17.16 18.00 28.72
C VAL A 4 17.65 16.64 28.22
N LYS A 5 16.71 15.79 27.80
CA LYS A 5 17.02 14.56 27.06
C LYS A 5 17.35 14.91 25.60
N SER A 6 18.63 14.82 25.24
CA SER A 6 19.06 14.79 23.84
C SER A 6 18.55 13.52 23.15
N VAL A 7 17.78 13.69 22.07
CA VAL A 7 17.44 12.62 21.12
C VAL A 7 18.29 12.78 19.86
N PRO A 8 18.78 11.68 19.26
CA PRO A 8 19.77 11.74 18.20
C PRO A 8 19.14 12.25 16.90
N THR A 9 19.73 13.30 16.33
CA THR A 9 19.34 13.87 15.04
C THR A 9 19.97 13.07 13.91
N VAL A 10 19.16 12.33 13.17
CA VAL A 10 19.56 11.80 11.86
C VAL A 10 19.30 12.89 10.82
N ILE A 11 20.36 13.36 10.18
CA ILE A 11 20.30 14.36 9.11
C ILE A 11 20.03 13.62 7.81
N LEU A 12 18.80 13.71 7.30
CA LEU A 12 18.43 13.28 5.96
C LEU A 12 18.13 14.54 5.12
N ASP A 13 18.93 14.77 4.08
CA ASP A 13 18.72 15.76 3.01
C ASP A 13 18.33 17.19 3.42
N GLY A 14 19.09 17.76 4.36
CA GLY A 14 19.47 19.19 4.37
C GLY A 14 18.38 20.26 4.53
N ARG A 15 17.08 19.96 4.53
CA ARG A 15 16.04 21.01 4.63
C ARG A 15 14.75 20.65 5.38
N LEU A 16 14.56 19.44 5.89
CA LEU A 16 13.38 19.15 6.72
C LEU A 16 13.77 18.68 8.11
N ARG A 17 13.38 19.47 9.11
CA ARG A 17 13.33 19.09 10.51
C ARG A 17 11.99 18.41 10.74
N TRP A 18 11.95 17.09 10.60
CA TRP A 18 10.75 16.32 10.94
C TRP A 18 10.81 15.87 12.40
N THR A 19 10.05 16.57 13.23
CA THR A 19 9.73 16.15 14.59
C THR A 19 8.22 16.31 14.79
N GLY A 20 7.45 15.21 14.81
CA GLY A 20 6.02 15.21 15.17
C GLY A 20 5.06 14.65 14.11
N GLN A 21 3.78 14.54 14.48
CA GLN A 21 2.67 14.15 13.59
C GLN A 21 2.60 15.12 12.40
N VAL A 22 2.71 14.60 11.18
CA VAL A 22 2.57 15.37 9.94
C VAL A 22 1.10 15.80 9.81
N GLY A 23 0.83 17.10 9.84
CA GLY A 23 -0.53 17.65 9.75
C GLY A 23 -1.03 17.78 8.30
N MET A 24 -2.35 17.83 8.12
CA MET A 24 -3.02 18.02 6.82
C MET A 24 -2.52 19.27 6.07
N GLU A 25 -2.16 20.34 6.77
CA GLU A 25 -1.61 21.56 6.18
C GLU A 25 -0.26 21.34 5.48
N GLU A 26 0.59 20.47 6.04
CA GLU A 26 1.90 20.13 5.43
C GLU A 26 1.73 19.25 4.18
N ILE A 27 0.67 18.43 4.15
CA ILE A 27 0.27 17.66 2.97
C ILE A 27 -0.26 18.60 1.88
N LEU A 28 -1.05 19.61 2.26
CA LEU A 28 -1.55 20.64 1.33
C LEU A 28 -0.41 21.50 0.76
N ASP A 29 0.57 21.89 1.57
CA ASP A 29 1.76 22.62 1.10
C ASP A 29 2.61 21.77 0.14
N ALA A 30 2.77 20.48 0.42
CA ALA A 30 3.44 19.56 -0.50
C ALA A 30 2.67 19.37 -1.82
N LEU A 31 1.33 19.45 -1.79
CA LEU A 31 0.46 19.38 -2.96
C LEU A 31 0.52 20.64 -3.84
N VAL A 32 0.66 21.82 -3.20
CA VAL A 32 0.65 23.12 -3.87
C VAL A 32 2.03 23.49 -4.44
N ASP A 33 3.10 23.24 -3.68
CA ASP A 33 4.45 23.73 -4.02
C ASP A 33 5.43 22.65 -4.51
N ARG A 34 5.09 21.34 -4.46
CA ARG A 34 6.02 20.23 -4.80
C ARG A 34 5.36 19.09 -5.61
N ASP A 35 6.18 18.22 -6.22
CA ASP A 35 5.71 16.96 -6.80
C ASP A 35 5.38 15.98 -5.64
N PRO A 36 4.10 15.62 -5.42
CA PRO A 36 3.71 14.73 -4.32
C PRO A 36 4.29 13.32 -4.41
N ALA A 37 4.81 12.90 -5.57
CA ALA A 37 5.54 11.63 -5.67
C ALA A 37 6.88 11.63 -4.93
N LEU A 38 7.36 12.80 -4.49
CA LEU A 38 8.55 12.94 -3.65
C LEU A 38 8.22 12.79 -2.16
N LEU A 39 6.96 12.58 -1.78
CA LEU A 39 6.60 12.27 -0.41
C LEU A 39 7.29 10.99 0.05
N GLY A 40 8.08 11.10 1.13
CA GLY A 40 8.71 9.95 1.75
C GLY A 40 7.68 9.04 2.43
N THR A 41 8.06 7.78 2.66
CA THR A 41 7.21 6.76 3.28
C THR A 41 6.55 7.21 4.58
N GLN A 42 7.22 8.02 5.42
CA GLN A 42 6.63 8.52 6.67
C GLN A 42 5.45 9.47 6.45
N ALA A 43 5.52 10.34 5.44
CA ALA A 43 4.41 11.22 5.10
C ALA A 43 3.21 10.42 4.58
N LEU A 44 3.46 9.42 3.73
CA LEU A 44 2.41 8.50 3.25
C LEU A 44 1.74 7.75 4.42
N LYS A 45 2.53 7.28 5.39
CA LYS A 45 2.01 6.64 6.62
C LYS A 45 1.11 7.58 7.42
N GLY A 46 1.48 8.85 7.54
CA GLY A 46 0.64 9.86 8.20
C GLY A 46 -0.71 10.02 7.51
N ILE A 47 -0.70 10.23 6.19
CA ILE A 47 -1.93 10.37 5.38
C ILE A 47 -2.86 9.16 5.60
N VAL A 48 -2.32 7.95 5.54
CA VAL A 48 -3.11 6.72 5.69
C VAL A 48 -3.63 6.56 7.12
N LYS A 49 -2.82 6.84 8.15
CA LYS A 49 -3.25 6.75 9.57
C LYS A 49 -4.33 7.76 9.92
N ASP A 50 -4.36 8.90 9.25
CA ASP A 50 -5.40 9.92 9.42
C ASP A 50 -6.69 9.59 8.64
N GLY A 51 -6.79 8.40 8.04
CA GLY A 51 -7.98 7.95 7.31
C GLY A 51 -8.11 8.58 5.91
N ASN A 52 -7.05 9.22 5.40
CA ASN A 52 -7.09 9.95 4.13
C ASN A 52 -6.71 9.08 2.92
N ALA A 53 -7.11 7.81 2.92
CA ALA A 53 -6.81 6.84 1.86
C ALA A 53 -7.30 7.31 0.47
N ALA A 54 -8.51 7.88 0.41
CA ALA A 54 -9.09 8.44 -0.82
C ALA A 54 -8.34 9.68 -1.32
N LEU A 55 -7.80 10.51 -0.42
CA LEU A 55 -6.95 11.64 -0.82
C LEU A 55 -5.67 11.11 -1.48
N LEU A 56 -5.01 10.15 -0.83
CA LEU A 56 -3.79 9.56 -1.38
C LEU A 56 -4.02 8.89 -2.74
N ALA A 57 -5.16 8.22 -2.91
CA ALA A 57 -5.57 7.62 -4.18
C ALA A 57 -5.72 8.68 -5.28
N ARG A 58 -6.47 9.75 -5.02
CA ARG A 58 -6.63 10.88 -5.96
C ARG A 58 -5.28 11.45 -6.38
N MET A 59 -4.35 11.65 -5.44
CA MET A 59 -3.01 12.17 -5.73
C MET A 59 -2.24 11.29 -6.73
N MET A 60 -2.30 9.97 -6.58
CA MET A 60 -1.62 9.05 -7.51
C MET A 60 -2.32 8.98 -8.87
N VAL A 61 -3.65 9.00 -8.88
CA VAL A 61 -4.46 9.01 -10.11
C VAL A 61 -4.22 10.28 -10.92
N GLU A 62 -4.29 11.46 -10.30
CA GLU A 62 -4.04 12.75 -10.94
C GLU A 62 -2.64 12.85 -11.55
N ARG A 63 -1.66 12.20 -10.92
CA ARG A 63 -0.28 12.16 -11.40
C ARG A 63 -0.02 11.01 -12.39
N GLY A 64 -0.97 10.10 -12.58
CA GLY A 64 -0.82 8.93 -13.43
C GLY A 64 0.30 7.98 -12.96
N LYS A 65 0.65 7.98 -11.67
CA LYS A 65 1.74 7.15 -11.13
C LYS A 65 1.51 6.78 -9.67
N ILE A 66 1.86 5.53 -9.34
CA ILE A 66 1.98 5.08 -7.95
C ILE A 66 3.23 5.72 -7.34
N PHE A 67 3.12 6.26 -6.12
CA PHE A 67 4.28 6.88 -5.49
C PHE A 67 5.28 5.81 -5.02
N PRO A 68 6.60 6.02 -5.19
CA PRO A 68 7.60 4.99 -4.90
C PRO A 68 7.53 4.40 -3.49
N GLY A 69 7.18 5.21 -2.49
CA GLY A 69 7.07 4.78 -1.10
C GLY A 69 5.82 3.95 -0.78
N PHE A 70 4.81 3.95 -1.67
CA PHE A 70 3.49 3.37 -1.39
C PHE A 70 3.52 1.86 -1.23
N LEU A 71 4.32 1.16 -2.03
CA LEU A 71 4.41 -0.29 -1.92
C LEU A 71 4.92 -0.74 -0.54
N GLY A 72 5.78 0.06 0.09
CA GLY A 72 6.23 -0.19 1.46
C GLY A 72 5.10 -0.17 2.48
N LEU A 73 4.00 0.53 2.22
CA LEU A 73 2.83 0.55 3.10
C LEU A 73 1.99 -0.72 2.93
N LEU A 74 1.91 -1.29 1.73
CA LEU A 74 1.16 -2.53 1.45
C LEU A 74 1.82 -3.78 2.07
N ILE A 75 3.11 -3.71 2.39
CA ILE A 75 3.86 -4.80 3.05
C ILE A 75 4.32 -4.42 4.47
N ASP A 76 3.80 -3.35 5.04
CA ASP A 76 4.21 -2.87 6.36
C ASP A 76 3.80 -3.87 7.46
N PRO A 77 4.63 -4.13 8.48
CA PRO A 77 4.22 -5.00 9.59
C PRO A 77 3.00 -4.48 10.37
N ASP A 78 2.75 -3.17 10.39
CA ASP A 78 1.59 -2.55 11.02
C ASP A 78 0.32 -2.81 10.20
N TRP A 79 -0.62 -3.57 10.76
CA TRP A 79 -1.88 -3.90 10.11
C TRP A 79 -2.64 -2.62 9.71
N SER A 80 -2.80 -1.65 10.61
CA SER A 80 -3.58 -0.44 10.29
C SER A 80 -3.02 0.34 9.11
N LEU A 81 -1.70 0.30 8.89
CA LEU A 81 -1.07 0.89 7.70
C LEU A 81 -1.39 0.11 6.43
N ARG A 82 -1.30 -1.22 6.46
CA ARG A 82 -1.65 -2.04 5.29
C ARG A 82 -3.12 -1.89 4.93
N LEU A 83 -4.03 -1.86 5.90
CA LEU A 83 -5.47 -1.69 5.64
C LEU A 83 -5.73 -0.42 4.83
N GLY A 84 -5.24 0.71 5.33
CA GLY A 84 -5.49 1.97 4.64
C GLY A 84 -4.75 2.08 3.31
N ALA A 85 -3.62 1.39 3.14
CA ALA A 85 -2.97 1.26 1.84
C ALA A 85 -3.75 0.38 0.85
N MET A 86 -4.35 -0.73 1.30
CA MET A 86 -5.24 -1.55 0.47
C MET A 86 -6.45 -0.73 0.01
N VAL A 87 -7.11 -0.01 0.93
CA VAL A 87 -8.21 0.89 0.59
C VAL A 87 -7.76 1.95 -0.43
N THR A 88 -6.58 2.56 -0.26
CA THR A 88 -6.03 3.48 -1.27
C THR A 88 -5.88 2.81 -2.64
N LEU A 89 -5.39 1.57 -2.70
CA LEU A 89 -5.18 0.86 -3.95
C LEU A 89 -6.51 0.45 -4.61
N GLU A 90 -7.52 0.08 -3.84
CA GLU A 90 -8.88 -0.18 -4.33
C GLU A 90 -9.52 1.08 -4.93
N GLU A 91 -9.39 2.22 -4.27
CA GLU A 91 -9.84 3.52 -4.78
C GLU A 91 -9.12 3.91 -6.09
N ILE A 92 -7.82 3.61 -6.19
CA ILE A 92 -7.06 3.76 -7.44
C ILE A 92 -7.62 2.83 -8.51
N ALA A 93 -7.89 1.57 -8.21
CA ALA A 93 -8.40 0.62 -9.19
C ALA A 93 -9.80 1.00 -9.71
N ALA A 94 -10.66 1.54 -8.85
CA ALA A 94 -11.97 2.04 -9.25
C ALA A 94 -11.88 3.20 -10.26
N SER A 95 -10.84 4.04 -10.16
CA SER A 95 -10.68 5.26 -10.96
C SER A 95 -9.71 5.10 -12.15
N ALA A 96 -8.68 4.28 -11.99
CA ALA A 96 -7.58 4.06 -12.92
C ALA A 96 -7.05 2.60 -12.82
N PRO A 97 -7.81 1.60 -13.32
CA PRO A 97 -7.47 0.18 -13.17
C PRO A 97 -6.04 -0.19 -13.61
N HIS A 98 -5.56 0.43 -14.69
CA HIS A 98 -4.22 0.19 -15.24
C HIS A 98 -3.08 0.61 -14.31
N LEU A 99 -3.30 1.57 -13.40
CA LEU A 99 -2.30 1.95 -12.39
C LEU A 99 -2.24 0.91 -11.27
N ALA A 100 -3.39 0.38 -10.86
CA ALA A 100 -3.47 -0.61 -9.80
C ALA A 100 -2.94 -1.99 -10.24
N SER A 101 -3.18 -2.41 -11.49
CA SER A 101 -2.73 -3.72 -12.00
C SER A 101 -1.22 -3.91 -11.90
N ASN A 102 -0.43 -2.85 -12.15
CA ASN A 102 1.03 -2.90 -12.06
C ASN A 102 1.55 -3.17 -10.64
N VAL A 103 0.76 -2.85 -9.61
CA VAL A 103 1.15 -3.07 -8.21
C VAL A 103 1.07 -4.55 -7.84
N LEU A 104 0.13 -5.30 -8.41
CA LEU A 104 -0.03 -6.73 -8.11
C LEU A 104 1.22 -7.54 -8.52
N ASP A 105 1.81 -7.29 -9.68
CA ASP A 105 3.02 -7.98 -10.11
C ASP A 105 4.18 -7.77 -9.12
N GLU A 106 4.35 -6.55 -8.62
CA GLU A 106 5.41 -6.23 -7.66
C GLU A 106 5.16 -6.86 -6.27
N LEU A 107 3.90 -6.90 -5.82
CA LEU A 107 3.51 -7.59 -4.59
C LEU A 107 3.77 -9.10 -4.67
N TRP A 108 3.40 -9.73 -5.79
CA TRP A 108 3.61 -11.15 -6.00
C TRP A 108 5.08 -11.55 -6.01
N ALA A 109 5.95 -10.70 -6.57
CA ALA A 109 7.40 -10.91 -6.54
C ALA A 109 7.96 -10.95 -5.10
N ARG A 110 7.31 -10.27 -4.15
CA ARG A 110 7.73 -10.19 -2.73
C ARG A 110 7.11 -11.24 -1.82
N LEU A 111 6.15 -12.05 -2.30
CA LEU A 111 5.48 -13.10 -1.51
C LEU A 111 6.44 -14.01 -0.72
N PRO A 112 7.59 -14.45 -1.25
CA PRO A 112 8.52 -15.31 -0.50
C PRO A 112 9.10 -14.66 0.75
N GLU A 113 9.20 -13.33 0.77
CA GLU A 113 9.94 -12.56 1.78
C GLU A 113 9.04 -11.97 2.87
N VAL A 114 7.73 -11.88 2.62
CA VAL A 114 6.76 -11.27 3.54
C VAL A 114 6.10 -12.30 4.46
N SER A 115 5.53 -11.83 5.57
CA SER A 115 4.84 -12.67 6.54
C SER A 115 3.48 -13.16 6.03
N ASP A 116 2.95 -14.22 6.64
CA ASP A 116 1.64 -14.79 6.25
C ASP A 116 0.50 -13.75 6.26
N PRO A 117 0.35 -12.86 7.25
CA PRO A 117 -0.67 -11.81 7.18
C PRO A 117 -0.56 -10.95 5.91
N VAL A 118 0.66 -10.57 5.53
CA VAL A 118 0.89 -9.79 4.30
C VAL A 118 0.59 -10.62 3.05
N ARG A 119 0.91 -11.92 3.03
CA ARG A 119 0.53 -12.81 1.92
C ARG A 119 -0.99 -12.88 1.76
N GLY A 120 -1.72 -13.00 2.87
CA GLY A 120 -3.19 -12.96 2.88
C GLY A 120 -3.72 -11.68 2.25
N ASP A 121 -3.18 -10.53 2.65
CA ASP A 121 -3.52 -9.22 2.08
C ASP A 121 -3.23 -9.15 0.57
N VAL A 122 -2.12 -9.72 0.10
CA VAL A 122 -1.78 -9.80 -1.34
C VAL A 122 -2.76 -10.69 -2.10
N PHE A 123 -3.17 -11.84 -1.55
CA PHE A 123 -4.17 -12.71 -2.19
C PHE A 123 -5.53 -12.02 -2.26
N TYR A 124 -5.94 -11.36 -1.18
CA TYR A 124 -7.15 -10.53 -1.16
C TYR A 124 -7.11 -9.47 -2.28
N LEU A 125 -6.07 -8.65 -2.35
CA LEU A 125 -5.92 -7.65 -3.40
C LEU A 125 -5.92 -8.26 -4.81
N THR A 126 -5.38 -9.47 -4.97
CA THR A 126 -5.41 -10.18 -6.26
C THR A 126 -6.84 -10.55 -6.65
N GLY A 127 -7.68 -10.97 -5.69
CA GLY A 127 -9.09 -11.24 -5.93
C GLY A 127 -9.90 -9.99 -6.28
N VAL A 128 -9.57 -8.86 -5.63
CA VAL A 128 -10.30 -7.60 -5.80
C VAL A 128 -9.91 -6.85 -7.07
N LEU A 129 -8.61 -6.80 -7.38
CA LEU A 129 -8.06 -5.96 -8.45
C LEU A 129 -7.64 -6.77 -9.69
N GLY A 130 -7.52 -8.08 -9.55
CA GLY A 130 -7.07 -8.96 -10.61
C GLY A 130 -8.12 -9.21 -11.68
N SER A 131 -7.70 -9.96 -12.68
CA SER A 131 -8.50 -10.48 -13.79
C SER A 131 -8.31 -11.99 -13.89
N GLY A 132 -9.01 -12.64 -14.82
CA GLY A 132 -8.87 -14.08 -15.06
C GLY A 132 -7.41 -14.55 -15.31
N GLU A 133 -6.50 -13.66 -15.71
CA GLU A 133 -5.08 -13.97 -15.90
C GLU A 133 -4.35 -14.33 -14.59
N TRP A 134 -4.91 -13.95 -13.43
CA TRP A 134 -4.33 -14.25 -12.11
C TRP A 134 -4.75 -15.62 -11.57
N ILE A 135 -5.78 -16.23 -12.13
CA ILE A 135 -6.29 -17.55 -11.69
C ILE A 135 -5.19 -18.62 -11.69
N PRO A 136 -4.37 -18.79 -12.75
CA PRO A 136 -3.29 -19.78 -12.73
C PRO A 136 -2.22 -19.52 -11.65
N ARG A 137 -1.95 -18.24 -11.35
CA ARG A 137 -0.98 -17.86 -10.31
C ARG A 137 -1.51 -18.20 -8.91
N LEU A 138 -2.78 -17.93 -8.63
CA LEU A 138 -3.46 -18.30 -7.37
C LEU A 138 -3.53 -19.82 -7.19
N GLN A 139 -3.87 -20.57 -8.24
CA GLN A 139 -3.86 -22.03 -8.22
C GLN A 139 -2.46 -22.59 -7.92
N GLY A 140 -1.41 -22.01 -8.51
CA GLY A 140 -0.02 -22.36 -8.20
C GLY A 140 0.34 -22.06 -6.74
N ALA A 141 -0.06 -20.88 -6.23
CA ALA A 141 0.20 -20.43 -4.87
C ALA A 141 -0.40 -21.38 -3.82
N ARG A 142 -1.59 -21.96 -4.09
CA ARG A 142 -2.24 -22.95 -3.22
C ARG A 142 -1.36 -24.16 -2.88
N SER A 143 -0.49 -24.56 -3.82
CA SER A 143 0.42 -25.70 -3.61
C SER A 143 1.62 -25.36 -2.70
N VAL A 144 1.97 -24.07 -2.61
CA VAL A 144 3.12 -23.53 -1.89
C VAL A 144 2.71 -23.05 -0.49
N TYR A 145 1.66 -22.25 -0.40
CA TYR A 145 1.19 -21.61 0.82
C TYR A 145 0.00 -22.39 1.40
N ARG A 146 0.30 -23.36 2.27
CA ARG A 146 -0.68 -24.34 2.77
C ARG A 146 -1.24 -24.04 4.15
N ALA A 147 -0.83 -22.94 4.78
CA ALA A 147 -1.41 -22.52 6.05
C ALA A 147 -2.94 -22.33 5.86
N PRO A 148 -3.80 -22.78 6.80
CA PRO A 148 -5.25 -22.74 6.63
C PRO A 148 -5.78 -21.35 6.22
N ASP A 149 -5.30 -20.30 6.88
CA ASP A 149 -5.73 -18.92 6.61
C ASP A 149 -5.31 -18.44 5.21
N LEU A 150 -4.13 -18.85 4.74
CA LEU A 150 -3.67 -18.52 3.39
C LEU A 150 -4.42 -19.31 2.33
N ALA A 151 -4.71 -20.58 2.59
CA ALA A 151 -5.52 -21.39 1.70
C ALA A 151 -6.92 -20.78 1.54
N ALA A 152 -7.55 -20.35 2.65
CA ALA A 152 -8.83 -19.64 2.61
C ALA A 152 -8.74 -18.34 1.79
N ALA A 153 -7.73 -17.51 2.03
CA ALA A 153 -7.54 -16.26 1.27
C ALA A 153 -7.34 -16.49 -0.23
N ILE A 154 -6.66 -17.58 -0.62
CA ILE A 154 -6.49 -17.97 -2.03
C ILE A 154 -7.82 -18.42 -2.65
N GLU A 155 -8.61 -19.23 -1.94
CA GLU A 155 -9.92 -19.67 -2.45
C GLU A 155 -10.88 -18.48 -2.58
N ASP A 156 -10.93 -17.59 -1.58
CA ASP A 156 -11.75 -16.37 -1.63
C ASP A 156 -11.36 -15.50 -2.85
N ALA A 157 -10.06 -15.38 -3.13
CA ALA A 157 -9.58 -14.65 -4.30
C ALA A 157 -9.95 -15.34 -5.63
N LEU A 158 -9.88 -16.67 -5.69
CA LEU A 158 -10.31 -17.45 -6.86
C LEU A 158 -11.81 -17.32 -7.12
N ASP A 159 -12.62 -17.38 -6.07
CA ASP A 159 -14.06 -17.19 -6.14
C ASP A 159 -14.42 -15.77 -6.61
N ALA A 160 -13.71 -14.75 -6.10
CA ALA A 160 -13.90 -13.37 -6.54
C ALA A 160 -13.64 -13.22 -8.05
N LEU A 161 -12.54 -13.79 -8.56
CA LEU A 161 -12.19 -13.72 -9.99
C LEU A 161 -13.10 -14.59 -10.87
N GLY A 162 -13.56 -15.74 -10.38
CA GLY A 162 -14.46 -16.64 -11.10
C GLY A 162 -15.88 -16.09 -11.29
N ASN A 163 -16.28 -15.12 -10.46
CA ASN A 163 -17.57 -14.44 -10.54
C ASN A 163 -17.56 -13.13 -11.34
N LEU A 164 -16.43 -12.77 -11.95
CA LEU A 164 -16.36 -11.59 -12.83
C LEU A 164 -17.19 -11.83 -14.10
N PRO A 165 -18.05 -10.87 -14.53
CA PRO A 165 -18.73 -10.96 -15.81
C PRO A 165 -17.70 -10.95 -16.94
N GLY A 166 -17.74 -11.97 -17.80
CA GLY A 166 -16.83 -12.15 -18.94
C GLY A 166 -17.05 -11.18 -20.09
#